data_AF-A0A644SMS6-F1
#
_entry.id   AF-A0A644SMS6-F1
#
_cell.length_a   1.000
_cell.length_b   1.000
_cell.length_c   1.000
_cell.angle_alpha   90.00
_cell.angle_beta   90.00
_cell.angle_gamma   90.00
#
_symmetry.space_group_name_H-M   'P 1'
#
loop_
_entity.id
_entity.type
_entity.pdbx_description
1 polymer ?
#
loop_
_entity_poly.entity_id
_entity_poly.type
_entity_poly.pdbx_seq_one_letter_code
_entity_poly.pdbx_strand_id
1 'polypeptide(L)'
;MKKFLTFISLLFVLLLALVSCASKKPSEPVIIETTKTIKEVVKDTVFTVKADSSYYKAYVDCRDGKPIITNTQAKTGLNLKAPKVNLKNGLLQVECKIDSSAIAFKYLQKYITVEKPKIVFVPKVEYKEKPFRWYHKFLMWTGGIFLFLSAVGVFLKFTVKP
;
A
#
# COMPACT_ATOMS: atom_id res chain seq x y z
N MET A 1 27.60 48.76 44.79
CA MET A 1 26.55 48.71 43.74
C MET A 1 27.06 48.41 42.33
N LYS A 2 28.12 49.06 41.81
CA LYS A 2 28.64 48.79 40.44
C LYS A 2 29.03 47.31 40.18
N LYS A 3 29.71 46.64 41.13
CA LYS A 3 30.10 45.22 41.00
C LYS A 3 28.91 44.24 40.96
N PHE A 4 27.83 44.58 41.67
CA PHE A 4 26.61 43.77 41.73
C PHE A 4 25.80 43.88 40.43
N LEU A 5 25.67 45.09 39.88
CA LEU A 5 25.05 45.32 38.57
C LEU A 5 25.80 44.64 37.41
N THR A 6 27.14 44.62 37.44
CA THR A 6 27.91 43.89 36.42
C THR A 6 27.72 42.38 36.49
N PHE A 7 27.53 41.83 37.70
CA PHE A 7 27.31 40.39 37.88
C PHE A 7 25.92 39.98 37.38
N ILE A 8 24.90 40.79 37.66
CA ILE A 8 23.53 40.58 37.16
C ILE A 8 23.49 40.65 35.62
N SER A 9 24.18 41.63 35.03
CA SER A 9 24.26 41.76 33.57
C SER A 9 24.89 40.53 32.91
N LEU A 10 25.91 39.93 33.53
CA LEU A 10 26.61 38.78 32.98
C LEU A 10 25.78 37.50 33.11
N LEU A 11 25.07 37.34 34.23
CA LEU A 11 24.09 36.26 34.44
C LEU A 11 22.98 36.30 33.39
N PHE A 12 22.48 37.51 33.07
CA PHE A 12 21.40 37.70 32.09
C PHE A 12 21.84 37.34 30.66
N VAL A 13 23.06 37.68 30.27
CA VAL A 13 23.64 37.30 28.97
C VAL A 13 23.81 35.77 28.85
N LEU A 14 24.22 35.10 29.93
CA LEU A 14 24.38 33.64 29.94
C LEU A 14 23.04 32.92 29.80
N LEU A 15 21.99 33.43 30.46
CA LEU A 15 20.63 32.88 30.36
C LEU A 15 20.06 33.01 28.94
N LEU A 16 20.29 34.14 28.27
CA LEU A 16 19.85 34.36 26.88
C LEU A 16 20.54 33.41 25.89
N ALA A 17 21.81 33.07 26.12
CA ALA A 17 22.55 32.14 25.28
C ALA A 17 21.99 30.70 25.34
N LEU A 18 21.41 30.28 26.47
CA LEU A 18 20.86 28.93 26.66
C LEU A 18 19.48 28.74 26.01
N VAL A 19 18.68 29.79 25.87
CA VAL A 19 17.30 29.70 25.32
C VAL A 19 17.28 29.61 23.79
N SER A 20 18.35 30.01 23.09
CA SER A 20 18.37 30.06 21.62
C SER A 20 18.55 28.70 20.91
N CYS A 21 18.76 27.60 21.64
CA CYS A 21 19.02 26.27 21.05
C CYS A 21 17.79 25.34 20.93
N ALA A 22 16.57 25.86 21.07
CA ALA A 22 15.36 25.06 20.82
C ALA A 22 15.01 25.03 19.32
N SER A 23 15.76 24.25 18.54
CA SER A 23 15.39 23.97 17.14
C SER A 23 14.19 23.04 17.10
N LYS A 24 13.05 23.50 16.55
CA LYS A 24 11.89 22.64 16.30
C LYS A 24 12.30 21.54 15.32
N LYS A 25 12.40 20.29 15.80
CA LYS A 25 12.50 19.13 14.92
C LYS A 25 11.23 19.07 14.06
N PRO A 26 11.33 18.90 12.73
CA PRO A 26 10.13 18.75 11.91
C PRO A 26 9.39 17.47 12.28
N SER A 27 8.06 17.50 12.18
CA SER A 27 7.18 16.37 12.47
C SER A 27 7.49 15.17 11.59
N GLU A 28 7.45 13.97 12.18
CA GLU A 28 7.64 12.70 11.48
C GLU A 28 6.62 12.53 10.34
N PRO A 29 7.00 11.87 9.23
CA PRO A 29 6.07 11.64 8.12
C PRO A 29 4.93 10.72 8.57
N VAL A 30 3.70 11.16 8.33
CA VAL A 30 2.49 10.35 8.53
C VAL A 30 2.54 9.14 7.60
N ILE A 31 2.63 7.94 8.18
CA ILE A 31 2.51 6.67 7.44
C ILE A 31 1.03 6.55 7.04
N ILE A 32 0.73 6.76 5.77
CA ILE A 32 -0.60 6.53 5.24
C ILE A 32 -0.79 5.01 5.17
N GLU A 33 -1.49 4.45 6.15
CA GLU A 33 -1.92 3.06 6.12
C GLU A 33 -2.64 2.78 4.81
N THR A 34 -2.23 1.69 4.15
CA THR A 34 -2.70 1.29 2.83
C THR A 34 -4.20 0.98 2.89
N THR A 35 -5.03 2.00 2.65
CA THR A 35 -6.49 1.85 2.58
C THR A 35 -6.81 1.12 1.28
N LYS A 36 -6.94 -0.21 1.37
CA LYS A 36 -7.48 -1.03 0.28
C LYS A 36 -8.95 -0.66 0.08
N THR A 37 -9.19 0.37 -0.72
CA THR A 37 -10.53 0.77 -1.13
C THR A 37 -10.97 -0.23 -2.20
N ILE A 38 -11.62 -1.31 -1.77
CA ILE A 38 -12.25 -2.27 -2.69
C ILE A 38 -13.49 -1.58 -3.25
N LYS A 39 -13.35 -0.93 -4.40
CA LYS A 39 -14.50 -0.39 -5.14
C LYS A 39 -15.17 -1.57 -5.83
N GLU A 40 -16.27 -2.05 -5.27
CA GLU A 40 -17.11 -3.05 -5.92
C GLU A 40 -17.93 -2.36 -7.02
N VAL A 41 -17.36 -2.30 -8.22
CA VAL A 41 -18.04 -1.75 -9.39
C VAL A 41 -18.97 -2.82 -9.93
N VAL A 42 -20.25 -2.73 -9.59
CA VAL A 42 -21.29 -3.55 -10.20
C VAL A 42 -21.44 -3.11 -11.65
N LYS A 43 -20.94 -3.93 -12.58
CA LYS A 43 -21.10 -3.69 -14.02
C LYS A 43 -22.11 -4.67 -14.59
N ASP A 44 -23.17 -4.14 -15.18
CA ASP A 44 -24.15 -4.91 -15.96
C ASP A 44 -23.53 -5.30 -17.31
N THR A 45 -22.62 -6.27 -17.30
CA THR A 45 -21.95 -6.76 -18.52
C THR A 45 -22.50 -8.12 -18.94
N VAL A 46 -22.87 -8.23 -20.21
CA VAL A 46 -23.20 -9.51 -20.84
C VAL A 46 -21.90 -10.26 -21.14
N PHE A 47 -21.71 -11.42 -20.51
CA PHE A 47 -20.55 -12.28 -20.76
C PHE A 47 -20.74 -13.06 -22.07
N THR A 48 -19.92 -12.76 -23.08
CA THR A 48 -19.86 -13.55 -24.31
C THR A 48 -19.00 -14.79 -24.09
N VAL A 49 -19.64 -15.95 -23.93
CA VAL A 49 -18.96 -17.25 -23.81
C VAL A 49 -18.76 -17.83 -25.22
N LYS A 50 -17.58 -18.42 -25.49
CA LYS A 50 -17.34 -19.14 -26.75
C LYS A 50 -18.27 -20.36 -26.84
N ALA A 51 -18.69 -20.68 -28.05
CA ALA A 51 -19.45 -21.91 -28.30
C ALA A 51 -18.65 -23.12 -27.79
N ASP A 52 -19.33 -24.02 -27.08
CA ASP A 52 -18.79 -25.24 -26.52
C ASP A 52 -19.68 -26.42 -26.91
N SER A 53 -19.10 -27.62 -26.98
CA SER A 53 -19.82 -28.83 -27.40
C SER A 53 -19.39 -30.02 -26.55
N SER A 54 -20.38 -30.76 -26.05
CA SER A 54 -20.22 -32.06 -25.41
C SER A 54 -20.98 -33.11 -26.22
N TYR A 55 -20.46 -34.34 -26.30
CA TYR A 55 -21.15 -35.42 -27.01
C TYR A 55 -21.34 -36.66 -26.14
N TYR A 56 -22.39 -37.41 -26.47
CA TYR A 56 -22.69 -38.72 -25.92
C TYR A 56 -23.09 -39.65 -27.07
N LYS A 57 -22.49 -40.84 -27.09
CA LYS A 57 -22.75 -41.88 -28.09
C LYS A 57 -22.95 -43.20 -27.35
N ALA A 58 -24.00 -43.94 -27.70
CA ALA A 58 -24.23 -45.28 -27.17
C ALA A 58 -25.08 -46.09 -28.15
N TYR A 59 -25.01 -47.41 -28.04
CA TYR A 59 -25.96 -48.30 -28.71
C TYR A 59 -27.20 -48.47 -27.84
N VAL A 60 -28.34 -48.64 -28.50
CA VAL A 60 -29.61 -48.98 -27.85
C VAL A 60 -29.95 -50.39 -28.28
N ASP A 61 -29.73 -51.34 -27.38
CA ASP A 61 -30.07 -52.75 -27.58
C ASP A 61 -31.45 -53.04 -26.99
N CYS A 62 -32.12 -54.07 -27.49
CA CYS A 62 -33.35 -54.58 -26.89
C CYS A 62 -33.06 -55.92 -26.20
N ARG A 63 -33.31 -55.99 -24.89
CA ARG A 63 -33.33 -57.26 -24.15
C ARG A 63 -34.69 -57.43 -23.51
N ASP A 64 -35.30 -58.60 -23.73
CA ASP A 64 -36.61 -58.97 -23.16
C ASP A 64 -37.71 -57.93 -23.44
N GLY A 65 -37.71 -57.34 -24.64
CA GLY A 65 -38.67 -56.32 -25.06
C GLY A 65 -38.44 -54.93 -24.43
N LYS A 66 -37.36 -54.74 -23.65
CA LYS A 66 -37.01 -53.46 -23.03
C LYS A 66 -35.74 -52.87 -23.67
N PRO A 67 -35.74 -51.57 -24.02
CA PRO A 67 -34.56 -50.92 -24.57
C PRO A 67 -33.55 -50.65 -23.45
N ILE A 68 -32.30 -51.02 -23.68
CA ILE A 68 -31.16 -50.86 -22.78
C ILE A 68 -30.02 -50.13 -23.50
N ILE A 69 -29.25 -49.34 -22.76
CA ILE A 69 -28.09 -48.63 -23.32
C ILE A 69 -26.84 -49.50 -23.14
N THR A 70 -26.10 -49.73 -24.23
CA THR A 70 -24.83 -50.47 -24.23
C THR A 70 -23.71 -49.68 -24.91
N ASN A 71 -22.46 -49.95 -24.51
CA ASN A 71 -21.24 -49.35 -25.06
C ASN A 71 -21.29 -47.81 -25.13
N THR A 72 -21.23 -47.18 -23.96
CA THR A 72 -21.33 -45.73 -23.80
C THR A 72 -19.99 -45.04 -24.01
N GLN A 73 -19.95 -44.03 -24.87
CA GLN A 73 -18.85 -43.10 -25.04
C GLN A 73 -19.35 -41.67 -24.79
N ALA A 74 -18.75 -40.97 -23.83
CA ALA A 74 -19.10 -39.59 -23.51
C ALA A 74 -17.84 -38.73 -23.50
N LYS A 75 -17.95 -37.50 -24.01
CA LYS A 75 -16.88 -36.51 -23.95
C LYS A 75 -17.37 -35.20 -23.39
N THR A 76 -16.59 -34.67 -22.45
CA THR A 76 -16.77 -33.35 -21.85
C THR A 76 -16.31 -32.25 -22.81
N GLY A 77 -17.04 -31.14 -22.81
CA GLY A 77 -16.59 -29.89 -23.43
C GLY A 77 -15.60 -29.14 -22.55
N LEU A 78 -15.27 -27.91 -22.94
CA LEU A 78 -14.42 -27.01 -22.15
C LEU A 78 -15.10 -26.54 -20.85
N ASN A 79 -16.41 -26.30 -20.91
CA ASN A 79 -17.26 -25.85 -19.82
C ASN A 79 -18.50 -26.74 -19.64
N LEU A 80 -18.88 -27.52 -20.66
CA LEU A 80 -19.98 -28.48 -20.62
C LEU A 80 -19.53 -29.81 -20.00
N LYS A 81 -20.29 -30.28 -19.02
CA LYS A 81 -20.12 -31.63 -18.46
C LYS A 81 -20.58 -32.69 -19.47
N ALA A 82 -20.08 -33.92 -19.28
CA ALA A 82 -20.55 -35.05 -20.05
C ALA A 82 -22.08 -35.20 -19.89
N PRO A 83 -22.85 -35.38 -20.98
CA PRO A 83 -24.30 -35.49 -20.91
C PRO A 83 -24.70 -36.68 -20.03
N LYS A 84 -25.63 -36.46 -19.10
CA LYS A 84 -26.22 -37.54 -18.32
C LYS A 84 -27.40 -38.10 -19.08
N VAL A 85 -27.34 -39.38 -19.42
CA VAL A 85 -28.37 -40.04 -20.21
C VAL A 85 -29.06 -41.10 -19.34
N ASN A 86 -30.38 -41.01 -19.25
CA ASN A 86 -31.24 -41.97 -18.57
C ASN A 86 -32.27 -42.49 -19.56
N LEU A 87 -32.37 -43.81 -19.68
CA LEU A 87 -33.41 -44.47 -20.46
C LEU A 87 -34.38 -45.16 -19.50
N LYS A 88 -35.62 -44.66 -19.42
CA LYS A 88 -36.67 -45.23 -18.57
C LYS A 88 -37.94 -45.43 -19.39
N ASN A 89 -38.44 -46.66 -19.42
CA ASN A 89 -39.68 -47.03 -20.12
C ASN A 89 -39.71 -46.59 -21.61
N GLY A 90 -38.57 -46.68 -22.29
CA GLY A 90 -38.44 -46.25 -23.70
C GLY A 90 -38.27 -44.75 -23.91
N LEU A 91 -38.32 -43.94 -22.85
CA LEU A 91 -38.06 -42.50 -22.92
C LEU A 91 -36.58 -42.22 -22.62
N LEU A 92 -35.89 -41.63 -23.58
CA LEU A 92 -34.50 -41.21 -23.47
C LEU A 92 -34.44 -39.77 -22.93
N GLN A 93 -33.99 -39.61 -21.70
CA GLN A 93 -33.76 -38.31 -21.09
C GLN A 93 -32.27 -37.97 -21.14
N VAL A 94 -31.94 -36.84 -21.75
CA VAL A 94 -30.56 -36.34 -21.88
C VAL A 94 -30.46 -35.01 -21.13
N GLU A 95 -29.66 -34.99 -20.06
CA GLU A 95 -29.38 -33.78 -19.30
C GLU A 95 -27.96 -33.27 -19.61
N CYS A 96 -27.90 -32.05 -20.17
CA CYS A 96 -26.66 -31.30 -20.34
C CYS A 96 -26.58 -30.23 -19.24
N LYS A 97 -25.47 -30.19 -18.49
CA LYS A 97 -25.26 -29.21 -17.42
C LYS A 97 -24.01 -28.39 -17.69
N ILE A 98 -24.15 -27.08 -17.51
CA ILE A 98 -23.07 -26.11 -17.57
C ILE A 98 -22.93 -25.43 -16.20
N ASP A 99 -21.69 -25.30 -15.73
CA ASP A 99 -21.41 -24.67 -14.43
C ASP A 99 -21.22 -23.16 -14.62
N SER A 100 -22.33 -22.42 -14.70
CA SER A 100 -22.33 -20.96 -14.92
C SER A 100 -21.57 -20.18 -13.84
N SER A 101 -21.61 -20.63 -12.58
CA SER A 101 -20.91 -19.99 -11.45
C SER A 101 -19.39 -20.10 -11.57
N ALA A 102 -18.87 -21.25 -11.98
CA ALA A 102 -17.45 -21.46 -12.19
C ALA A 102 -16.92 -20.61 -13.35
N ILE A 103 -17.73 -20.47 -14.41
CA ILE A 103 -17.42 -19.58 -15.53
C ILE A 103 -17.34 -18.14 -15.03
N ALA A 104 -18.36 -17.65 -14.32
CA ALA A 104 -18.40 -16.28 -13.78
C ALA A 104 -17.19 -15.99 -12.86
N PHE A 105 -16.86 -16.91 -11.97
CA PHE A 105 -15.72 -16.76 -11.07
C PHE A 105 -14.38 -16.61 -11.81
N LYS A 106 -14.15 -17.40 -12.88
CA LYS A 106 -12.94 -17.25 -13.72
C LYS A 106 -12.84 -15.86 -14.34
N TYR A 107 -13.96 -15.30 -14.81
CA TYR A 107 -13.97 -13.96 -15.38
C TYR A 107 -13.69 -12.89 -14.33
N LEU A 108 -14.29 -13.01 -13.14
CA LEU A 108 -14.06 -12.08 -12.02
C LEU A 108 -12.58 -12.09 -11.58
N GLN A 109 -11.98 -13.27 -11.40
CA GLN A 109 -10.56 -13.38 -11.05
C GLN A 109 -9.63 -12.76 -12.09
N LYS A 110 -9.92 -12.98 -13.39
CA LYS A 110 -9.16 -12.36 -14.47
C LYS A 110 -9.21 -10.84 -14.39
N TYR A 111 -10.39 -10.28 -14.11
CA TYR A 111 -10.58 -8.85 -13.98
C TYR A 111 -9.83 -8.27 -12.76
N ILE A 112 -9.95 -8.88 -11.58
CA ILE A 112 -9.19 -8.49 -10.38
C ILE A 112 -7.68 -8.56 -10.62
N THR A 113 -7.23 -9.55 -11.40
CA THR A 113 -5.82 -9.70 -11.77
C THR A 113 -5.32 -8.53 -12.62
N VAL A 114 -6.16 -7.99 -13.51
CA VAL A 114 -5.86 -6.79 -14.30
C VAL A 114 -5.85 -5.54 -13.43
N GLU A 115 -6.73 -5.48 -12.42
CA GLU A 115 -6.83 -4.35 -11.48
C GLU A 115 -5.81 -4.37 -10.33
N LYS A 116 -4.82 -5.28 -10.36
CA LYS A 116 -3.81 -5.38 -9.30
C LYS A 116 -3.16 -4.01 -8.98
N PRO A 117 -2.95 -3.72 -7.69
CA PRO A 117 -2.66 -2.38 -7.22
C PRO A 117 -1.31 -1.88 -7.75
N LYS A 118 -1.36 -0.75 -8.46
CA LYS A 118 -0.15 0.01 -8.82
C LYS A 118 0.46 0.53 -7.53
N ILE A 119 1.61 -0.03 -7.14
CA ILE A 119 2.45 0.51 -6.07
C ILE A 119 2.87 1.92 -6.44
N VAL A 120 2.25 2.91 -5.79
CA VAL A 120 2.64 4.32 -5.91
C VAL A 120 3.75 4.55 -4.89
N PHE A 121 4.98 4.65 -5.38
CA PHE A 121 6.12 5.03 -4.56
C PHE A 121 5.99 6.50 -4.21
N VAL A 122 5.61 6.78 -2.96
CA VAL A 122 5.69 8.14 -2.41
C VAL A 122 7.17 8.43 -2.18
N PRO A 123 7.76 9.46 -2.81
CA PRO A 123 9.17 9.77 -2.60
C PRO A 123 9.37 10.14 -1.14
N LYS A 124 10.27 9.41 -0.47
CA LYS A 124 10.78 9.78 0.85
C LYS A 124 11.36 11.18 0.70
N VAL A 125 10.83 12.15 1.45
CA VAL A 125 11.38 13.50 1.48
C VAL A 125 12.80 13.43 2.03
N GLU A 126 13.78 13.35 1.13
CA GLU A 126 15.19 13.47 1.49
C GLU A 126 15.42 14.90 1.98
N TYR A 127 15.67 15.03 3.28
CA TYR A 127 15.89 16.31 3.91
C TYR A 127 17.28 16.82 3.53
N LYS A 128 17.33 17.69 2.52
CA LYS A 128 18.55 18.44 2.21
C LYS A 128 18.70 19.54 3.25
N GLU A 129 19.65 19.38 4.17
CA GLU A 129 20.00 20.42 5.13
C GLU A 129 20.30 21.72 4.36
N LYS A 130 19.51 22.77 4.62
CA LYS A 130 19.72 24.06 3.98
C LYS A 130 21.08 24.61 4.45
N PRO A 131 21.99 24.94 3.54
CA PRO A 131 23.27 25.52 3.94
C PRO A 131 23.02 26.84 4.67
N PHE A 132 23.76 27.05 5.77
CA PHE A 132 23.68 28.31 6.51
C PHE A 132 23.99 29.49 5.60
N ARG A 133 23.08 30.47 5.57
CA ARG A 133 23.33 31.72 4.82
C ARG A 133 24.53 32.45 5.43
N TRP A 134 25.24 33.20 4.59
CA TRP A 134 26.49 33.87 4.99
C TRP A 134 26.33 34.77 6.23
N TYR A 135 25.21 35.49 6.36
CA TYR A 135 24.95 36.33 7.53
C TYR A 135 24.79 35.55 8.84
N HIS A 136 24.29 34.30 8.80
CA HIS A 136 24.22 33.45 9.99
C HIS A 136 25.63 33.06 10.45
N LYS A 137 26.53 32.77 9.50
CA LYS A 137 27.95 32.49 9.78
C LYS A 137 28.65 33.72 10.36
N PHE A 138 28.35 34.90 9.83
CA PHE A 138 28.85 36.16 10.36
C PHE A 138 28.37 36.41 11.79
N LEU A 139 27.06 36.28 12.06
CA LEU A 139 26.48 36.48 13.39
C LEU A 139 27.05 35.51 14.43
N MET A 140 27.28 34.25 14.04
CA MET A 140 27.90 33.24 14.90
C MET A 140 29.34 33.61 15.26
N TRP A 141 30.10 34.13 14.29
CA TRP A 141 31.47 34.57 14.52
C TRP A 141 31.54 35.81 15.41
N THR A 142 30.69 36.81 15.17
CA THR A 142 30.63 38.03 16.00
C THR A 142 30.21 37.73 17.43
N GLY A 143 29.24 36.82 17.62
CA GLY A 143 28.82 36.38 18.95
C GLY A 143 29.94 35.66 19.70
N GLY A 144 30.69 34.79 19.02
CA GLY A 144 31.86 34.11 19.59
C GLY A 144 32.96 35.07 20.04
N ILE A 145 33.29 36.07 19.20
CA ILE A 145 34.29 37.10 19.54
C ILE A 145 33.84 37.92 20.75
N PHE A 146 32.56 38.28 20.80
CA PHE A 146 32.01 39.05 21.92
C PHE A 146 32.09 38.28 23.25
N LEU A 147 31.75 36.99 23.24
CA LEU A 147 31.89 36.14 24.43
C LEU A 147 33.35 36.01 24.86
N PHE A 148 34.27 35.81 23.91
CA PHE A 148 35.70 35.71 24.20
C PHE A 148 36.24 36.99 24.86
N LEU A 149 35.94 38.16 24.31
CA LEU A 149 36.35 39.45 24.88
C LEU A 149 35.74 39.68 26.27
N SER A 150 34.48 39.29 26.47
CA SER A 150 33.83 39.40 27.79
C SER A 150 34.52 38.51 28.84
N ALA A 151 34.90 37.27 28.46
CA ALA A 151 35.59 36.34 29.34
C ALA A 151 37.00 36.83 29.70
N VAL A 152 37.76 37.34 28.72
CA VAL A 152 39.08 37.94 28.95
C VAL A 152 38.98 39.18 29.85
N GLY A 153 37.97 40.04 29.64
CA GLY A 153 37.74 41.21 30.48
C GLY A 153 37.36 40.88 31.93
N VAL A 154 36.62 39.78 32.15
CA VAL A 154 36.35 39.25 33.50
C VAL A 154 37.60 38.65 34.12
N PHE A 155 38.37 37.86 33.35
CA PHE A 155 39.60 37.23 33.81
C PHE A 155 40.63 38.27 34.26
N LEU A 156 40.87 39.31 33.45
CA LEU A 156 41.78 40.41 33.80
C LEU A 156 41.31 41.19 35.03
N LYS A 157 40.00 41.35 35.24
CA LYS A 157 39.47 41.96 36.47
C LYS A 157 39.64 41.09 37.71
N PHE A 158 39.68 39.76 37.55
CA PHE A 158 39.90 38.80 38.64
C PHE A 158 41.40 38.66 38.99
N THR A 159 42.30 38.79 38.02
CA THR A 159 43.75 38.65 38.24
C THR A 159 44.44 39.95 38.66
N VAL A 160 43.93 41.13 38.26
CA VAL A 160 44.58 42.43 38.52
C VAL A 160 44.04 43.12 39.79
N LYS A 161 43.09 42.53 40.50
CA LYS A 161 42.60 43.08 41.78
C LYS A 161 42.23 41.97 42.78
N PRO A 162 43.01 41.73 43.85
CA PRO A 162 42.46 41.12 45.05
C PRO A 162 41.37 42.02 45.66
#